data_AF-R0GU86-F1
#
_entry.id   AF-R0GU86-F1
#
_cell.length_a   1.000
_cell.length_b   1.000
_cell.length_c   1.000
_cell.angle_alpha   90.00
_cell.angle_beta   90.00
_cell.angle_gamma   90.00
#
_symmetry.space_group_name_H-M   'P 1'
#
loop_
_entity.id
_entity.type
_entity.pdbx_description
1 polymer ?
#
loop_
_entity_poly.entity_id
_entity_poly.type
_entity_poly.pdbx_seq_one_letter_code
_entity_poly.pdbx_strand_id
1 'polypeptide(L)'
;DANGILNVKAEDKASGKSEKITITNEKGRLSQEEIDRMVKEAEEFAEEDKKVKERIDARNALETYVYNMKNQVNDKDKLADKLEGDEKEKIEAATKEALEWLDENQNSEKEEYDEKLKEVEAVCNPIITAVYQRSGGAPGAGGEPTAEDDDESHDEL
;
A
#
# COMPACT_ATOMS: atom_id res chain seq x y z
N ASP A 1 15.33 19.45 13.27
CA ASP A 1 16.75 19.70 13.54
C ASP A 1 16.95 19.74 15.07
N ALA A 2 18.18 19.94 15.55
CA ALA A 2 18.45 20.03 17.00
C ALA A 2 17.69 21.17 17.72
N ASN A 3 17.11 22.12 16.96
CA ASN A 3 16.33 23.24 17.47
C ASN A 3 14.83 22.94 17.55
N GLY A 4 14.40 21.73 17.20
CA GLY A 4 12.97 21.36 17.16
C GLY A 4 12.23 21.90 15.94
N ILE A 5 12.94 22.28 14.88
CA ILE A 5 12.33 22.71 13.61
C ILE A 5 12.15 21.47 12.72
N LEU A 6 10.91 21.20 12.31
CA LEU A 6 10.57 20.14 11.36
C LEU A 6 10.45 20.76 9.95
N ASN A 7 11.22 20.24 9.00
CA ASN A 7 11.13 20.64 7.60
C ASN A 7 10.47 19.51 6.80
N VAL A 8 9.31 19.78 6.21
CA VAL A 8 8.56 18.84 5.37
C VAL A 8 8.73 19.28 3.92
N LYS A 9 9.33 18.43 3.08
CA LYS A 9 9.53 18.68 1.65
C LYS A 9 8.72 17.70 0.83
N ALA A 10 7.94 18.19 -0.13
CA ALA A 10 7.31 17.39 -1.17
C ALA A 10 8.03 17.66 -2.49
N GLU A 11 8.44 16.61 -3.19
CA GLU A 11 9.19 16.70 -4.45
C GLU A 11 8.60 15.77 -5.50
N ASP A 12 8.31 16.33 -6.67
CA ASP A 12 8.00 15.55 -7.86
C ASP A 12 9.31 15.16 -8.55
N LYS A 13 9.65 13.87 -8.48
CA LYS A 13 10.88 13.32 -9.05
C LYS A 13 10.95 13.43 -10.58
N ALA A 14 9.81 13.57 -11.28
CA ALA A 14 9.80 13.67 -12.74
C ALA A 14 10.14 15.07 -13.24
N SER A 15 9.57 16.10 -12.61
CA SER A 15 9.81 17.50 -12.99
C SER A 15 10.93 18.18 -12.20
N GLY A 16 11.38 17.58 -11.09
CA GLY A 16 12.36 18.16 -10.15
C GLY A 16 11.81 19.33 -9.34
N LYS A 17 10.50 19.63 -9.45
CA LYS A 17 9.85 20.68 -8.68
C LYS A 17 9.67 20.20 -7.25
N SER A 18 9.95 21.08 -6.29
CA SER A 18 9.71 20.80 -4.88
C SER A 18 9.19 22.00 -4.13
N GLU A 19 8.34 21.71 -3.16
CA GLU A 19 7.81 22.67 -2.21
C GLU A 19 8.20 22.23 -0.80
N LYS A 20 8.44 23.19 0.09
CA LYS A 20 8.80 22.89 1.47
C LYS A 20 8.03 23.75 2.46
N ILE A 21 7.68 23.16 3.58
CA ILE A 21 7.08 23.82 4.74
C ILE A 21 8.01 23.63 5.91
N THR A 22 8.23 24.71 6.65
CA THR A 22 9.03 24.70 7.88
C THR A 22 8.08 24.88 9.06
N ILE A 23 8.02 23.89 9.94
CA ILE A 23 7.21 23.86 11.16
C ILE A 23 8.17 24.07 12.33
N THR A 24 8.11 25.25 12.94
CA THR A 24 8.92 25.57 14.12
C THR A 24 8.20 25.14 15.39
N ASN A 25 8.91 24.44 16.29
CA ASN A 25 8.35 24.11 17.60
C ASN A 25 8.29 25.35 18.49
N GLU A 26 7.12 25.96 18.59
CA GLU A 26 6.87 27.09 19.48
C GLU A 26 6.77 26.60 20.93
N LYS A 27 7.55 27.18 21.84
CA LYS A 27 7.46 26.88 23.28
C LYS A 27 6.03 27.14 23.77
N GLY A 28 5.39 26.11 24.31
CA GLY A 28 4.01 26.18 24.82
C GLY A 28 2.92 25.91 23.79
N ARG A 29 3.25 25.43 22.59
CA ARG A 29 2.25 24.96 21.60
C ARG A 29 1.38 23.82 22.15
N LEU A 30 1.94 23.01 23.03
CA LEU A 30 1.25 22.05 23.89
C LEU A 30 1.88 22.15 25.29
N SER A 31 1.05 22.14 26.32
CA SER A 31 1.50 22.02 27.71
C SER A 31 1.93 20.59 28.04
N GLN A 32 2.74 20.40 29.08
CA GLN A 32 3.14 19.06 29.51
C GLN A 32 1.93 18.20 29.90
N GLU A 33 0.91 18.81 30.54
CA GLU A 33 -0.33 18.12 30.90
C GLU A 33 -1.11 17.63 29.66
N GLU A 34 -1.12 18.41 28.58
CA GLU A 34 -1.72 17.99 27.31
C GLU A 34 -0.93 16.87 26.65
N ILE A 35 0.40 16.92 26.68
CA ILE A 35 1.27 15.86 26.17
C ILE A 35 0.99 14.56 26.93
N ASP A 36 1.00 14.60 28.26
CA ASP A 36 0.79 13.43 29.10
C ASP A 36 -0.62 12.84 28.91
N ARG A 37 -1.63 13.71 28.72
CA ARG A 37 -2.99 13.28 28.37
C ARG A 37 -3.02 12.58 27.01
N MET A 38 -2.39 13.14 25.98
CA MET A 38 -2.35 12.53 24.63
C MET A 38 -1.64 11.19 24.64
N VAL A 39 -0.57 11.03 25.42
CA VAL A 39 0.14 9.74 25.56
C VAL A 39 -0.77 8.70 26.22
N LYS A 40 -1.45 9.08 27.31
CA LYS A 40 -2.37 8.17 28.00
C LYS A 40 -3.55 7.77 27.11
N GLU A 41 -4.15 8.72 26.39
CA GLU A 41 -5.22 8.43 25.43
C GLU A 41 -4.74 7.49 24.32
N ALA A 42 -3.53 7.71 23.78
CA ALA A 42 -2.95 6.82 22.77
C ALA A 42 -2.75 5.38 23.29
N GLU A 43 -2.34 5.22 24.56
CA GLU A 43 -2.24 3.89 25.19
C GLU A 43 -3.61 3.24 25.42
N GLU A 44 -4.61 4.02 25.82
CA GLU A 44 -5.98 3.55 26.05
C GLU A 44 -6.65 3.04 24.77
N PHE A 45 -6.45 3.75 23.65
CA PHE A 45 -7.03 3.40 22.34
C PHE A 45 -6.13 2.54 21.45
N ALA A 46 -4.93 2.17 21.91
CA ALA A 46 -3.93 1.48 21.09
C ALA A 46 -4.48 0.22 20.38
N GLU A 47 -5.28 -0.59 21.06
CA GLU A 47 -5.86 -1.81 20.47
C GLU A 47 -6.99 -1.51 19.47
N GLU A 48 -7.76 -0.44 19.68
CA GLU A 48 -8.80 -0.01 18.74
C GLU A 48 -8.18 0.59 17.48
N ASP A 49 -7.20 1.48 17.65
CA ASP A 49 -6.42 2.07 16.56
C ASP A 49 -5.69 1.00 15.75
N LYS A 50 -5.17 -0.04 16.42
CA LYS A 50 -4.57 -1.19 15.75
C LYS A 50 -5.56 -1.93 14.86
N LYS A 51 -6.77 -2.22 15.33
CA LYS A 51 -7.80 -2.89 14.51
C LYS A 51 -8.22 -2.03 13.32
N VAL A 52 -8.39 -0.72 13.54
CA VAL A 52 -8.72 0.23 12.46
C VAL A 52 -7.60 0.25 11.43
N LYS A 53 -6.34 0.28 11.87
CA LYS A 53 -5.17 0.20 10.99
C LYS A 53 -5.15 -1.10 10.20
N GLU A 54 -5.29 -2.26 10.84
CA GLU A 54 -5.27 -3.56 10.16
C GLU A 54 -6.38 -3.69 9.12
N ARG A 55 -7.57 -3.14 9.39
CA ARG A 55 -8.68 -3.07 8.43
C ARG A 55 -8.34 -2.18 7.22
N ILE A 56 -7.76 -1.01 7.45
CA ILE A 56 -7.31 -0.10 6.38
C ILE A 56 -6.21 -0.76 5.55
N ASP A 57 -5.25 -1.41 6.19
CA ASP A 57 -4.15 -2.10 5.51
C ASP A 57 -4.68 -3.25 4.62
N ALA A 58 -5.66 -4.03 5.10
CA ALA A 58 -6.31 -5.08 4.30
C ALA A 58 -7.07 -4.51 3.09
N ARG A 59 -7.83 -3.43 3.27
CA ARG A 59 -8.49 -2.72 2.16
C ARG A 59 -7.47 -2.22 1.13
N ASN A 60 -6.40 -1.57 1.59
CA ASN A 60 -5.35 -1.04 0.73
C ASN A 60 -4.62 -2.16 -0.02
N ALA A 61 -4.42 -3.33 0.60
CA ALA A 61 -3.85 -4.49 -0.05
C ALA A 61 -4.73 -4.97 -1.23
N LEU A 62 -6.05 -5.09 -1.01
CA LEU A 62 -7.01 -5.44 -2.06
C LEU A 62 -7.01 -4.40 -3.19
N GLU A 63 -7.15 -3.12 -2.87
CA GLU A 63 -7.12 -2.04 -3.86
C GLU A 63 -5.83 -2.07 -4.67
N THR A 64 -4.68 -2.13 -4.00
CA THR A 64 -3.36 -2.14 -4.63
C THR A 64 -3.22 -3.33 -5.58
N TYR A 65 -3.62 -4.52 -5.14
CA TYR A 65 -3.58 -5.72 -5.95
C TYR A 65 -4.43 -5.57 -7.22
N VAL A 66 -5.68 -5.13 -7.07
CA VAL A 66 -6.63 -4.96 -8.17
C VAL A 66 -6.14 -3.93 -9.18
N TYR A 67 -5.63 -2.78 -8.73
CA TYR A 67 -5.04 -1.76 -9.60
C TYR A 67 -3.78 -2.27 -10.32
N ASN A 68 -2.88 -2.94 -9.62
CA ASN A 68 -1.69 -3.53 -10.22
C ASN A 68 -2.06 -4.56 -11.28
N MET A 69 -3.05 -5.41 -11.01
CA MET A 69 -3.52 -6.40 -11.96
C MET A 69 -4.11 -5.77 -13.20
N LYS A 70 -5.02 -4.80 -13.03
CA LYS A 70 -5.64 -4.05 -14.13
C LYS A 70 -4.59 -3.37 -15.01
N ASN A 71 -3.55 -2.80 -14.40
CA ASN A 71 -2.43 -2.21 -15.12
C ASN A 71 -1.63 -3.26 -15.90
N GLN A 72 -1.32 -4.41 -15.30
CA GLN A 72 -0.55 -5.47 -15.97
C GLN A 72 -1.25 -6.06 -17.19
N VAL A 73 -2.58 -6.26 -17.12
CA VAL A 73 -3.36 -6.88 -18.21
C VAL A 73 -3.76 -5.91 -19.33
N ASN A 74 -3.64 -4.61 -19.09
CA ASN A 74 -3.92 -3.57 -20.10
C ASN A 74 -2.66 -2.98 -20.75
N ASP A 75 -1.51 -3.22 -20.14
CA ASP A 75 -0.21 -2.77 -20.64
C ASP A 75 0.38 -3.79 -21.62
N LYS A 76 0.58 -3.36 -22.88
CA LYS A 76 1.13 -4.18 -23.97
C LYS A 76 2.55 -4.63 -23.70
N ASP A 77 3.33 -3.82 -22.97
CA ASP A 77 4.71 -4.15 -22.61
C ASP A 77 4.78 -5.17 -21.46
N LYS A 78 3.64 -5.54 -20.86
CA LYS A 78 3.54 -6.49 -19.74
C LYS A 78 2.83 -7.79 -20.13
N LEU A 79 1.55 -7.94 -19.76
CA LEU A 79 0.79 -9.18 -19.92
C LEU A 79 -0.26 -9.07 -21.04
N ALA A 80 -0.64 -7.88 -21.49
CA ALA A 80 -1.76 -7.73 -22.43
C ALA A 80 -1.58 -8.52 -23.74
N ASP A 81 -0.38 -8.50 -24.32
CA ASP A 81 -0.07 -9.23 -25.56
C ASP A 81 0.24 -10.72 -25.32
N LYS A 82 0.41 -11.14 -24.06
CA LYS A 82 0.70 -12.52 -23.67
C LYS A 82 -0.55 -13.28 -23.23
N LEU A 83 -1.65 -12.58 -22.95
CA LEU A 83 -2.93 -13.12 -22.50
C LEU A 83 -3.79 -13.52 -23.70
N GLU A 84 -4.47 -14.65 -23.58
CA GLU A 84 -5.55 -15.00 -24.50
C GLU A 84 -6.81 -14.18 -24.18
N GLY A 85 -7.72 -14.02 -25.15
CA GLY A 85 -8.92 -13.20 -24.99
C GLY A 85 -9.77 -13.59 -23.78
N ASP A 86 -10.06 -14.89 -23.64
CA ASP A 86 -10.85 -15.43 -22.52
C ASP A 86 -10.15 -15.28 -21.17
N GLU A 87 -8.82 -15.34 -21.14
CA GLU A 87 -8.02 -15.15 -19.93
C GLU A 87 -8.02 -13.69 -19.48
N LYS A 88 -7.85 -12.78 -20.44
CA LYS A 88 -7.91 -11.34 -20.18
C LYS A 88 -9.30 -10.95 -19.66
N GLU A 89 -10.37 -11.42 -20.30
CA GLU A 89 -11.74 -11.11 -19.90
C GLU A 89 -12.03 -11.59 -18.47
N LYS A 90 -11.56 -12.77 -18.08
CA LYS A 90 -11.70 -13.28 -16.70
C LYS A 90 -11.03 -12.39 -15.67
N ILE A 91 -9.79 -11.93 -15.95
CA ILE A 91 -9.08 -11.04 -15.03
C ILE A 91 -9.76 -9.66 -14.96
N GLU A 92 -10.17 -9.10 -16.10
CA GLU A 92 -10.89 -7.82 -16.14
C GLU A 92 -12.23 -7.88 -15.42
N ALA A 93 -12.98 -8.97 -15.56
CA ALA A 93 -14.23 -9.19 -14.82
C ALA A 93 -13.98 -9.27 -13.31
N ALA A 94 -13.03 -10.10 -12.87
CA ALA A 94 -12.73 -10.29 -11.44
C ALA A 94 -12.22 -8.99 -10.79
N THR A 95 -11.34 -8.25 -11.47
CA THR A 95 -10.83 -6.96 -10.98
C THR A 95 -11.91 -5.88 -10.96
N LYS A 96 -12.80 -5.86 -11.95
CA LYS A 96 -13.93 -4.93 -11.96
C LYS A 96 -14.91 -5.20 -10.82
N GLU A 97 -15.30 -6.46 -10.63
CA GLU A 97 -16.19 -6.86 -9.54
C GLU A 97 -15.58 -6.51 -8.17
N ALA A 98 -14.27 -6.71 -8.00
CA ALA A 98 -13.58 -6.34 -6.77
C ALA A 98 -13.58 -4.82 -6.50
N LEU A 99 -13.42 -3.99 -7.54
CA LEU A 99 -13.53 -2.52 -7.40
C LEU A 99 -14.95 -2.10 -7.03
N GLU A 100 -15.97 -2.66 -7.70
CA GLU A 100 -17.37 -2.38 -7.39
C GLU A 100 -17.69 -2.80 -5.94
N TRP A 101 -17.21 -3.96 -5.51
CA TRP A 101 -17.34 -4.42 -4.14
C TRP A 101 -16.63 -3.49 -3.14
N LEU A 102 -15.40 -3.04 -3.43
CA LEU A 102 -14.66 -2.07 -2.59
C LEU A 102 -15.42 -0.74 -2.42
N ASP A 103 -16.05 -0.26 -3.50
CA ASP A 103 -16.83 0.98 -3.50
C ASP A 103 -18.10 0.85 -2.64
N GLU A 104 -18.76 -0.31 -2.68
CA GLU A 104 -19.96 -0.60 -1.90
C GLU A 104 -19.66 -0.94 -0.43
N ASN A 105 -18.47 -1.47 -0.13
CA ASN A 105 -18.09 -2.04 1.16
C ASN A 105 -16.92 -1.27 1.81
N GLN A 106 -17.01 0.06 1.86
CA GLN A 106 -15.94 0.93 2.40
C GLN A 106 -15.65 0.74 3.90
N ASN A 107 -16.55 0.08 4.63
CA ASN A 107 -16.44 -0.13 6.07
C ASN A 107 -16.47 -1.60 6.49
N SER A 108 -16.21 -2.51 5.55
CA SER A 108 -16.12 -3.94 5.85
C SER A 108 -15.03 -4.28 6.85
N GLU A 109 -15.17 -5.45 7.46
CA GLU A 109 -14.17 -5.96 8.40
C GLU A 109 -12.92 -6.44 7.66
N LYS A 110 -11.81 -6.54 8.39
CA LYS A 110 -10.52 -7.00 7.85
C LYS A 110 -10.65 -8.33 7.11
N GLU A 111 -11.36 -9.28 7.71
CA GLU A 111 -11.54 -10.63 7.17
C GLU A 111 -12.28 -10.62 5.83
N GLU A 112 -13.24 -9.71 5.63
CA GLU A 112 -13.98 -9.59 4.38
C GLU A 112 -13.08 -9.07 3.25
N TYR A 113 -12.20 -8.10 3.53
CA TYR A 113 -11.20 -7.63 2.58
C TYR A 113 -10.20 -8.75 2.21
N ASP A 114 -9.73 -9.50 3.21
CA ASP A 114 -8.81 -10.62 3.01
C ASP A 114 -9.45 -11.75 2.18
N GLU A 115 -10.74 -12.04 2.42
CA GLU A 115 -11.50 -13.01 1.65
C GLU A 115 -11.70 -12.56 0.21
N LYS A 116 -12.11 -11.30 -0.01
CA LYS A 116 -12.27 -10.76 -1.36
C LYS A 116 -10.95 -10.74 -2.12
N LEU A 117 -9.82 -10.44 -1.46
CA LEU A 117 -8.49 -10.57 -2.06
C LEU A 117 -8.21 -11.99 -2.54
N LYS A 118 -8.44 -13.00 -1.68
CA LYS A 118 -8.25 -14.40 -2.05
C LYS A 118 -9.13 -14.83 -3.23
N GLU A 119 -10.37 -14.34 -3.32
CA GLU A 119 -11.25 -14.61 -4.46
C GLU A 119 -10.65 -14.10 -5.77
N VAL A 120 -10.15 -12.85 -5.79
CA VAL A 120 -9.53 -12.27 -6.99
C VAL A 120 -8.23 -12.98 -7.33
N GLU A 121 -7.40 -13.29 -6.32
CA GLU A 121 -6.17 -14.07 -6.48
C GLU A 121 -6.42 -15.47 -7.04
N ALA A 122 -7.48 -16.16 -6.58
CA ALA A 122 -7.82 -17.50 -7.06
C ALA A 122 -8.14 -17.53 -8.56
N VAL A 123 -8.65 -16.42 -9.12
CA VAL A 123 -8.88 -16.28 -10.57
C VAL A 123 -7.60 -15.87 -11.29
N CYS A 124 -6.87 -14.87 -10.76
CA CYS A 124 -5.75 -14.25 -11.47
C CYS A 124 -4.48 -15.10 -11.43
N ASN A 125 -4.12 -15.68 -10.28
CA ASN A 125 -2.85 -16.37 -10.08
C ASN A 125 -2.65 -17.57 -11.02
N PRO A 126 -3.65 -18.44 -11.25
CA PRO A 126 -3.51 -19.55 -12.20
C PRO A 126 -3.27 -19.07 -13.64
N ILE A 127 -3.98 -18.01 -14.06
CA ILE A 127 -3.84 -17.43 -15.39
C ILE A 127 -2.44 -16.85 -15.56
N ILE A 128 -2.00 -16.01 -14.62
CA ILE A 128 -0.67 -15.39 -14.65
C ILE A 128 0.43 -16.45 -14.66
N THR A 129 0.31 -17.49 -13.83
CA THR A 129 1.26 -18.60 -13.81
C THR A 129 1.34 -19.30 -15.17
N ALA A 130 0.19 -19.57 -15.79
CA ALA A 130 0.14 -20.14 -17.14
C ALA A 130 0.77 -19.20 -18.18
N VAL A 131 0.55 -17.89 -18.07
CA VAL A 131 1.15 -16.86 -18.94
C VAL A 131 2.67 -16.87 -18.85
N TYR A 132 3.22 -16.88 -17.63
CA TYR A 132 4.67 -16.91 -17.43
C TYR A 132 5.29 -18.20 -17.95
N GLN A 133 4.65 -19.35 -17.70
CA GLN A 133 5.09 -20.65 -18.21
C GLN A 133 5.13 -20.70 -19.74
N ARG A 134 4.10 -20.19 -20.43
CA ARG A 134 4.07 -20.20 -21.91
C ARG A 134 5.01 -19.18 -22.55
N SER A 135 5.25 -18.04 -21.88
CA SER A 135 6.09 -16.97 -22.40
C SER A 135 7.58 -17.13 -22.09
N GLY A 136 7.97 -18.23 -21.43
CA GLY A 136 9.36 -18.53 -21.11
C GLY A 136 9.99 -17.59 -20.09
N GLY A 137 9.17 -16.81 -19.38
CA GLY A 137 9.60 -15.94 -18.29
C GLY A 137 9.53 -16.67 -16.97
N ALA A 138 10.65 -16.83 -16.27
CA ALA A 138 10.63 -17.30 -14.88
C ALA A 138 9.80 -16.34 -14.01
N PRO A 139 9.07 -16.83 -12.99
CA PRO A 139 8.36 -15.97 -12.06
C PRO A 139 9.36 -15.14 -11.27
N GLY A 140 9.55 -13.88 -11.68
CA GLY A 140 10.21 -12.89 -10.85
C GLY A 140 9.27 -12.53 -9.72
N ALA A 141 9.60 -12.97 -8.50
CA ALA A 141 9.00 -12.51 -7.26
C ALA A 141 9.08 -10.98 -7.21
N GLY A 142 8.00 -10.31 -7.58
CA GLY A 142 7.82 -8.88 -7.42
C GLY A 142 7.01 -8.62 -6.16
N GLY A 143 7.71 -8.33 -5.05
CA GLY A 143 7.10 -7.74 -3.86
C GLY A 143 7.37 -8.45 -2.53
N GLU A 144 8.61 -8.87 -2.26
CA GLU A 144 9.05 -8.89 -0.85
C GLU A 144 9.57 -7.49 -0.50
N PRO A 145 9.09 -6.86 0.60
CA PRO A 145 9.76 -5.68 1.13
C PRO A 145 11.07 -6.16 1.74
N THR A 146 12.20 -5.86 1.09
CA THR A 146 13.49 -5.93 1.76
C THR A 146 13.45 -4.92 2.90
N ALA A 147 13.34 -5.44 4.13
CA ALA A 147 13.77 -4.72 5.31
C ALA A 147 15.27 -4.45 5.13
N GLU A 148 15.59 -3.24 4.70
CA GLU A 148 16.95 -2.70 4.82
C GLU A 148 17.16 -2.40 6.31
N ASP A 149 17.80 -3.38 6.95
CA ASP A 149 18.56 -3.28 8.18
C ASP A 149 19.66 -2.22 7.95
N ASP A 150 19.37 -0.97 8.27
CA ASP A 150 20.36 0.12 8.36
C ASP A 150 20.85 0.19 9.82
N ASP A 151 21.51 -0.88 10.25
CA ASP A 151 22.48 -0.85 11.36
C ASP A 151 23.83 -0.47 10.74
N GLU A 152 24.08 0.83 10.60
CA GLU A 152 25.45 1.32 10.46
C GLU A 152 25.69 2.49 11.41
N SER A 153 26.22 2.12 12.57
CA SER A 153 27.01 2.95 13.46
C SER A 153 27.91 3.92 12.69
N HIS A 154 27.65 5.22 12.83
CA HIS A 154 28.70 6.24 12.67
C HIS A 154 28.88 6.99 13.98
N ASP A 155 29.74 6.40 14.79
CA ASP A 155 30.55 7.07 15.79
C ASP A 155 31.47 8.06 15.04
N GLU A 156 31.41 9.35 15.37
CA GLU A 156 32.56 10.27 15.52
C GLU A 156 32.10 11.73 15.68
N LEU A 157 32.29 12.23 16.91
CA LEU A 157 32.62 13.60 17.39
C LEU A 157 31.84 14.83 16.87
#